data_AF-A0A1G3GHW2-F1
#
_entry.id   AF-A0A1G3GHW2-F1
#
_cell.length_a   1.000
_cell.length_b   1.000
_cell.length_c   1.000
_cell.angle_alpha   90.00
_cell.angle_beta   90.00
_cell.angle_gamma   90.00
#
_symmetry.space_group_name_H-M   'P 1'
#
loop_
_entity.id
_entity.type
_entity.pdbx_description
1 polymer ?
#
loop_
_entity_poly.entity_id
_entity_poly.type
_entity_poly.pdbx_seq_one_letter_code
_entity_poly.pdbx_strand_id
1 'polypeptide(L)'
;MMGKEKDSPDRLVSLMRSKLADLDRDLASFQATVEGDVKADIKAGHRRAHRRGIPAKIDADPDLRAFIIARLDTHTFTAICAEAAAHFPQNRRTSMSALSRWWQREGQFLPPQPQNIT
;
A
#
# COMPACT_ATOMS: atom_id res chain seq x y z
N MET A 1 33.05 37.54 -53.34
CA MET A 1 32.67 38.27 -52.11
C MET A 1 31.78 37.37 -51.28
N MET A 2 32.29 36.73 -50.23
CA MET A 2 31.49 35.84 -49.35
C MET A 2 31.59 36.37 -47.92
N GLY A 3 30.73 37.34 -47.62
CA GLY A 3 30.70 38.04 -46.35
C GLY A 3 29.60 37.50 -45.43
N LYS A 4 30.03 36.81 -44.37
CA LYS A 4 29.41 36.75 -43.04
C LYS A 4 27.93 36.32 -42.95
N GLU A 5 27.67 35.04 -43.17
CA GLU A 5 26.40 34.38 -42.80
C GLU A 5 26.39 33.83 -41.35
N LYS A 6 27.46 34.09 -40.59
CA LYS A 6 27.67 33.52 -39.25
C LYS A 6 27.19 34.42 -38.10
N ASP A 7 26.97 35.71 -38.36
CA ASP A 7 26.67 36.75 -37.35
C ASP A 7 25.32 37.44 -37.61
N SER A 8 24.32 36.73 -38.16
CA SER A 8 22.98 37.31 -38.31
C SER A 8 22.28 37.35 -36.94
N PRO A 9 21.78 38.52 -36.48
CA PRO A 9 21.15 38.68 -35.17
C PRO A 9 19.95 37.73 -35.00
N ASP A 10 19.24 37.41 -36.08
CA ASP A 10 18.10 36.50 -36.07
C ASP A 10 18.48 35.06 -35.68
N ARG A 11 19.68 34.61 -36.09
CA ARG A 11 20.19 33.28 -35.74
C ARG A 11 20.56 33.20 -34.26
N LEU A 12 21.14 34.28 -33.72
CA LEU A 12 21.49 34.37 -32.31
C LEU A 12 20.23 34.41 -31.44
N VAL A 13 19.22 35.18 -31.85
CA VAL A 13 17.90 35.20 -31.20
C VAL A 13 17.21 33.83 -31.29
N SER A 14 17.25 33.16 -32.44
CA SER A 14 16.71 31.81 -32.61
C SER A 14 17.42 30.79 -31.70
N LEU A 15 18.75 30.86 -31.61
CA LEU A 15 19.55 30.00 -30.73
C LEU A 15 19.25 30.26 -29.25
N MET A 16 19.09 31.52 -28.84
CA MET A 16 18.73 31.88 -27.46
C MET A 16 17.32 31.38 -27.11
N ARG A 17 16.35 31.49 -28.04
CA ARG A 17 14.99 30.96 -27.85
C ARG A 17 14.98 29.44 -27.72
N SER A 18 15.78 28.74 -28.52
CA SER A 18 15.94 27.28 -28.38
C SER A 18 16.52 26.91 -27.02
N LYS A 19 17.58 27.60 -26.59
CA LYS A 19 18.20 27.35 -25.28
C LYS A 19 17.26 27.64 -24.12
N LEU A 20 16.42 28.67 -24.21
CA LEU A 20 15.39 28.95 -23.22
C LEU A 20 14.34 27.83 -23.17
N ALA A 21 13.89 27.35 -24.32
CA ALA A 21 12.93 26.25 -24.38
C ALA A 21 13.49 24.93 -23.83
N ASP A 22 14.80 24.67 -24.04
CA ASP A 22 15.47 23.50 -23.46
C ASP A 22 15.58 23.63 -21.94
N LEU A 23 15.91 24.82 -21.42
CA LEU A 23 15.94 25.08 -19.98
C LEU A 23 14.57 24.93 -19.32
N ASP A 24 13.50 25.41 -19.97
CA ASP A 24 12.12 25.25 -19.49
C ASP A 24 11.73 23.76 -19.42
N ARG A 25 12.14 22.97 -20.41
CA ARG A 25 11.91 21.52 -20.44
C ARG A 25 12.65 20.81 -19.30
N ASP A 26 13.92 21.15 -19.10
CA ASP A 26 14.75 20.56 -18.05
C ASP A 26 14.19 20.89 -16.66
N LEU A 27 13.77 22.15 -16.45
CA LEU A 27 13.15 22.59 -15.21
C LEU A 27 11.84 21.84 -14.93
N ALA A 28 10.99 21.68 -15.95
CA ALA A 28 9.75 20.92 -15.82
C ALA A 28 10.01 19.44 -15.49
N SER A 29 11.05 18.84 -16.09
CA SER A 29 11.43 17.45 -15.81
C SER A 29 11.91 17.28 -14.36
N PHE A 30 12.73 18.21 -13.88
CA PHE A 30 13.26 18.19 -12.52
C PHE A 30 12.14 18.35 -11.49
N GLN A 31 11.21 19.28 -11.72
CA GLN A 31 10.07 19.49 -10.84
C GLN A 31 9.20 18.23 -10.75
N ALA A 32 8.92 17.57 -11.88
CA ALA A 32 8.14 16.33 -11.89
C ALA A 32 8.82 15.19 -11.12
N THR A 33 10.15 15.05 -11.23
CA THR A 33 10.92 14.05 -10.47
C THR A 33 10.89 14.35 -8.97
N VAL A 34 11.14 15.60 -8.57
CA VAL A 34 11.14 16.00 -7.15
C VAL A 34 9.76 15.81 -6.53
N GLU A 35 8.68 16.22 -7.21
CA GLU A 35 7.32 16.01 -6.71
C GLU A 35 6.96 14.53 -6.60
N GLY A 36 7.42 13.70 -7.54
CA GLY A 36 7.26 12.25 -7.50
C GLY A 36 7.95 11.60 -6.29
N ASP A 37 9.23 11.91 -6.11
CA ASP A 37 10.07 11.33 -5.06
C ASP A 37 9.66 11.78 -3.66
N VAL A 38 9.40 13.08 -3.47
CA VAL A 38 8.92 13.63 -2.19
C VAL A 38 7.56 13.05 -1.82
N LYS A 39 6.65 12.89 -2.78
CA LYS A 39 5.32 12.29 -2.54
C LYS A 39 5.42 10.80 -2.24
N ALA A 40 6.36 10.07 -2.86
CA ALA A 40 6.63 8.67 -2.55
C ALA A 40 7.19 8.50 -1.14
N ASP A 41 8.10 9.39 -0.72
CA ASP A 41 8.74 9.34 0.59
C ASP A 41 7.79 9.74 1.73
N ILE A 42 6.95 10.77 1.54
CA ILE A 42 5.88 11.12 2.50
C ILE A 42 4.91 9.95 2.67
N LYS A 43 4.51 9.27 1.58
CA LYS A 43 3.66 8.08 1.67
C LYS A 43 4.37 6.92 2.37
N ALA A 44 5.67 6.72 2.14
CA ALA A 44 6.45 5.69 2.80
C ALA A 44 6.62 5.96 4.30
N GLY A 45 6.92 7.20 4.69
CA GLY A 45 6.96 7.67 6.07
C GLY A 45 5.60 7.54 6.76
N HIS A 46 4.51 7.93 6.08
CA HIS A 46 3.15 7.73 6.57
C HIS A 46 2.83 6.24 6.78
N ARG A 47 3.20 5.34 5.86
CA ARG A 47 3.03 3.88 6.04
C ARG A 47 3.90 3.32 7.17
N ARG A 48 5.13 3.82 7.38
CA ARG A 48 6.00 3.42 8.50
C ARG A 48 5.42 3.86 9.85
N ALA A 49 4.93 5.10 9.94
CA ALA A 49 4.26 5.64 11.12
C ALA A 49 2.89 4.96 11.39
N HIS A 50 2.16 4.57 10.34
CA HIS A 50 0.90 3.82 10.42
C HIS A 50 1.08 2.31 10.56
N ARG A 51 2.31 1.78 10.58
CA ARG A 51 2.59 0.40 10.99
C ARG A 51 2.40 0.32 12.50
N ARG A 52 1.16 0.49 12.96
CA ARG A 52 0.73 0.27 14.33
C ARG A 52 0.99 -1.21 14.63
N GLY A 53 2.11 -1.46 15.32
CA GLY A 53 2.49 -2.76 15.88
C GLY A 53 1.58 -3.23 17.01
N ILE A 54 0.28 -2.98 16.91
CA ILE A 54 -0.72 -3.68 17.70
C ILE A 54 -1.10 -4.89 16.85
N PRO A 55 -0.62 -6.10 17.15
CA PRO A 55 -1.07 -7.31 16.48
C PRO A 55 -2.61 -7.32 16.45
N ALA A 56 -3.21 -7.82 15.37
CA ALA A 56 -4.66 -7.95 15.36
C ALA A 56 -5.05 -8.81 16.56
N LYS A 57 -6.23 -8.59 17.16
CA LYS A 57 -6.66 -9.37 18.33
C LYS A 57 -6.56 -10.89 18.09
N ILE A 58 -6.75 -11.31 16.84
CA ILE A 58 -6.62 -12.69 16.38
C ILE A 58 -5.15 -13.18 16.42
N ASP A 59 -4.16 -12.33 16.15
CA ASP A 59 -2.75 -12.72 16.22
C ASP A 59 -2.23 -12.72 17.67
N ALA A 60 -2.77 -11.83 18.49
CA ALA A 60 -2.40 -11.71 19.90
C ALA A 60 -3.00 -12.83 20.77
N ASP A 61 -4.06 -13.48 20.29
CA ASP A 61 -4.81 -14.49 21.03
C ASP A 61 -4.75 -15.85 20.32
N PRO A 62 -3.89 -16.77 20.77
CA PRO A 62 -3.70 -18.07 20.13
C PRO A 62 -4.95 -18.95 20.19
N ASP A 63 -5.76 -18.84 21.26
CA ASP A 63 -6.99 -19.63 21.39
C ASP A 63 -8.05 -19.15 20.41
N LEU A 64 -8.20 -17.82 20.29
CA LEU A 64 -9.10 -17.22 19.31
C LEU A 64 -8.68 -17.55 17.88
N ARG A 65 -7.36 -17.55 17.61
CA ARG A 65 -6.80 -17.96 16.32
C ARG A 65 -7.16 -19.40 15.99
N ALA A 66 -6.89 -20.34 16.91
CA ALA A 66 -7.18 -21.75 16.72
C ALA A 66 -8.69 -21.99 16.52
N PHE A 67 -9.53 -21.31 17.29
CA PHE A 67 -10.99 -21.36 17.18
C PHE A 67 -11.48 -20.92 15.79
N ILE A 68 -10.94 -19.81 15.28
CA ILE A 68 -11.28 -19.27 13.97
C ILE A 68 -10.81 -20.21 12.86
N ILE A 69 -9.57 -20.70 12.93
CA ILE A 69 -8.99 -21.61 11.92
C ILE A 69 -9.82 -22.89 11.81
N ALA A 70 -10.20 -23.51 12.92
CA ALA A 70 -10.99 -24.74 12.92
C ALA A 70 -12.38 -24.61 12.29
N ARG A 71 -12.93 -23.40 12.23
CA ARG A 71 -14.29 -23.12 11.72
C ARG A 71 -14.30 -22.48 10.35
N LEU A 72 -13.13 -22.09 9.84
CA LEU A 72 -13.04 -21.34 8.59
C LEU A 72 -13.45 -22.16 7.37
N ASP A 73 -13.25 -23.48 7.43
CA ASP A 73 -13.65 -24.41 6.37
C ASP A 73 -15.15 -24.77 6.40
N THR A 74 -15.83 -24.57 7.52
CA THR A 74 -17.20 -25.07 7.75
C THR A 74 -18.23 -23.98 7.99
N HIS A 75 -17.81 -22.78 8.41
CA HIS A 75 -18.68 -21.68 8.80
C HIS A 75 -18.35 -20.41 8.02
N THR A 76 -19.38 -19.59 7.80
CA THR A 76 -19.21 -18.25 7.24
C THR A 76 -18.63 -17.30 8.29
N PHE A 77 -17.98 -16.21 7.86
CA PHE A 77 -17.38 -15.24 8.78
C PHE A 77 -18.37 -14.63 9.79
N THR A 78 -19.64 -14.47 9.39
CA THR A 78 -20.70 -14.01 10.29
C THR A 78 -21.02 -15.03 11.38
N ALA A 79 -21.13 -16.32 11.02
CA ALA A 79 -21.33 -17.41 11.98
C ALA A 79 -20.14 -17.54 12.95
N ILE A 80 -18.91 -17.45 12.44
CA ILE A 80 -17.69 -17.48 13.28
C ILE A 80 -17.67 -16.33 14.28
N CYS A 81 -18.11 -15.12 13.89
CA CYS A 81 -18.17 -13.99 14.81
C CYS A 81 -19.26 -14.16 15.87
N ALA A 82 -20.42 -14.72 15.50
CA ALA A 82 -21.49 -15.02 16.44
C ALA A 82 -21.06 -16.09 17.47
N GLU A 83 -20.41 -17.16 17.01
CA GLU A 83 -19.88 -18.19 17.90
C GLU A 83 -18.71 -17.67 18.75
N ALA A 84 -17.80 -16.88 18.17
CA ALA A 84 -16.75 -16.24 18.94
C ALA A 84 -17.31 -15.29 20.01
N ALA A 85 -18.45 -14.64 19.76
CA ALA A 85 -19.14 -13.84 20.76
C ALA A 85 -19.78 -14.68 21.89
N ALA A 86 -20.23 -15.90 21.57
CA ALA A 86 -20.76 -16.85 22.55
C ALA A 86 -19.66 -17.50 23.40
N HIS A 87 -18.51 -17.82 22.80
CA HIS A 87 -17.42 -18.53 23.46
C HIS A 87 -16.41 -17.62 24.17
N PHE A 88 -16.20 -16.38 23.70
CA PHE A 88 -15.20 -15.47 24.26
C PHE A 88 -15.81 -14.24 24.94
N PRO A 89 -15.21 -13.76 26.06
CA PRO A 89 -15.64 -12.53 26.72
C PRO A 89 -15.47 -11.32 25.81
N GLN A 90 -16.24 -10.25 26.02
CA GLN A 90 -16.32 -9.06 25.15
C GLN A 90 -14.94 -8.50 24.71
N ASN A 91 -13.93 -8.55 25.59
CA ASN A 91 -12.59 -8.06 25.28
C ASN A 91 -11.85 -8.90 24.21
N ARG A 92 -12.11 -10.22 24.16
CA ARG A 92 -11.52 -11.20 23.25
C ARG A 92 -12.36 -11.45 21.99
N ARG A 93 -13.51 -10.79 21.84
CA ARG A 93 -14.36 -10.95 20.64
C ARG A 93 -13.69 -10.33 19.42
N THR A 94 -13.87 -11.01 18.29
CA THR A 94 -13.51 -10.49 16.96
C THR A 94 -14.73 -9.96 16.24
N SER A 95 -14.53 -8.97 15.37
CA SER A 95 -15.56 -8.47 14.46
C SER A 95 -15.36 -9.04 13.06
N MET A 96 -16.42 -9.06 12.26
CA MET A 96 -16.36 -9.54 10.88
C MET A 96 -15.26 -8.82 10.07
N SER A 97 -15.12 -7.51 10.23
CA SER A 97 -14.10 -6.72 9.54
C SER A 97 -12.68 -7.06 9.99
N ALA A 98 -12.49 -7.39 11.27
CA ALA A 98 -11.19 -7.84 11.80
C ALA A 98 -10.84 -9.24 11.27
N LEU A 99 -11.82 -10.14 11.26
CA LEU A 99 -11.69 -11.50 10.72
C LEU A 99 -11.38 -11.48 9.22
N SER A 100 -12.12 -10.69 8.43
CA SER A 100 -11.92 -10.58 6.98
C SER A 100 -10.54 -10.01 6.63
N ARG A 101 -10.09 -8.97 7.33
CA ARG A 101 -8.73 -8.40 7.13
C ARG A 101 -7.63 -9.39 7.51
N TRP A 102 -7.83 -10.15 8.59
CA TRP A 102 -6.90 -11.18 9.00
C TRP A 102 -6.83 -12.34 7.98
N TRP A 103 -7.99 -12.78 7.48
CA TRP A 103 -8.09 -13.81 6.44
C TRP A 103 -7.33 -13.42 5.17
N GLN A 104 -7.51 -12.19 4.70
CA GLN A 104 -6.80 -11.66 3.51
C GLN A 104 -5.28 -11.56 3.71
N ARG A 105 -4.80 -11.41 4.95
CA ARG A 105 -3.38 -11.20 5.24
C ARG A 105 -2.64 -12.50 5.54
N GLU A 106 -3.24 -13.39 6.33
CA GLU A 106 -2.61 -14.61 6.82
C GLU A 106 -3.40 -15.87 6.47
N GLY A 107 -4.73 -15.78 6.48
CA GLY A 107 -5.60 -16.93 6.22
C GLY A 107 -5.42 -17.55 4.84
N GLN A 108 -5.19 -16.73 3.81
CA GLN A 108 -4.91 -17.22 2.44
C GLN A 108 -3.63 -18.05 2.33
N PHE A 109 -2.71 -17.94 3.30
CA PHE A 109 -1.44 -18.68 3.33
C PHE A 109 -1.47 -19.87 4.28
N LEU A 110 -2.60 -20.14 4.95
CA LEU A 110 -2.72 -21.30 5.83
C LEU A 110 -2.88 -22.58 5.00
N PRO A 111 -2.19 -23.67 5.37
CA PRO A 111 -2.44 -24.97 4.75
C PRO A 111 -3.89 -25.40 5.03
N PRO A 112 -4.55 -26.06 4.07
CA PRO A 112 -5.89 -26.62 4.29
C PRO A 112 -5.85 -27.51 5.52
N GLN A 113 -6.76 -27.27 6.47
CA GLN A 113 -6.76 -28.03 7.71
C GLN A 113 -7.21 -29.46 7.42
N PRO A 114 -6.61 -30.48 8.07
CA PRO A 114 -7.10 -31.84 7.96
C PRO A 114 -8.53 -31.87 8.47
N GLN A 115 -9.47 -32.13 7.56
CA GLN A 115 -10.88 -32.23 7.90
C GLN A 115 -11.00 -33.40 8.88
N ASN A 116 -11.45 -33.14 10.11
CA ASN A 116 -11.76 -34.19 11.08
C ASN A 116 -13.02 -34.91 10.57
N ILE A 117 -12.80 -35.97 9.79
CA ILE A 117 -13.83 -36.93 9.42
C ILE A 117 -13.99 -37.84 10.65
N THR A 118 -14.98 -37.53 11.49
CA THR A 118 -15.43 -38.41 12.58
C THR A 118 -16.85 -38.82 12.28
#